data_AF-A0A0B4ULI1-F1
#
_entry.id   AF-A0A0B4ULI1-F1
#
_cell.length_a   1.000
_cell.length_b   1.000
_cell.length_c   1.000
_cell.angle_alpha   90.00
_cell.angle_beta   90.00
_cell.angle_gamma   90.00
#
_symmetry.space_group_name_H-M   'P 1'
#
loop_
_entity.id
_entity.type
_entity.pdbx_description
1 polymer ?
#
loop_
_entity_poly.entity_id
_entity_poly.type
_entity_poly.pdbx_seq_one_letter_code
_entity_poly.pdbx_strand_id
1 'polypeptide(L)'
;CGWATALHLSKKNYEVCIVDNLVRRLFDHQLGLESLTPIASIHDRISRWKALTGKSIELYVGDICDFEFLAETFKSFEPDSVVHFGEQRSAPYSMIDRSRAVYTQHNNVIGTINVLFAIKEFGEECHLVKLG
;
A
#
# COMPACT_ATOMS: atom_id res chain seq x y z
N CYS A 1 -5.53 7.94 -0.85
CA CYS A 1 -4.95 8.16 -2.19
C CYS A 1 -4.84 6.85 -2.96
N GLY A 2 -4.11 5.85 -2.46
CA GLY A 2 -3.88 4.56 -3.14
C GLY A 2 -5.10 3.91 -3.81
N TRP A 3 -6.22 3.71 -3.09
CA TRP A 3 -7.42 3.09 -3.68
C TRP A 3 -7.94 3.80 -4.94
N ALA A 4 -8.05 5.13 -4.90
CA ALA A 4 -8.55 5.90 -6.04
C ALA A 4 -7.58 5.83 -7.23
N THR A 5 -6.27 5.87 -6.95
CA THR A 5 -5.22 5.73 -7.97
C THR A 5 -5.25 4.33 -8.60
N ALA A 6 -5.37 3.26 -7.81
CA ALA A 6 -5.42 1.88 -8.31
C ALA A 6 -6.60 1.68 -9.28
N LEU A 7 -7.80 2.16 -8.92
CA LEU A 7 -8.96 2.14 -9.82
C LEU A 7 -8.72 2.94 -11.10
N HIS A 8 -8.10 4.12 -10.98
CA HIS A 8 -7.83 4.98 -12.13
C HIS A 8 -6.84 4.32 -13.11
N LEU A 9 -5.73 3.77 -12.60
CA LEU A 9 -4.72 3.09 -13.40
C LEU A 9 -5.28 1.82 -14.06
N SER A 10 -6.03 1.01 -13.30
CA SER A 10 -6.72 -0.16 -13.86
C SER A 10 -7.71 0.26 -14.96
N LYS A 11 -8.48 1.35 -14.77
CA LYS A 11 -9.34 1.91 -15.82
C LYS A 11 -8.57 2.35 -17.07
N LYS A 12 -7.34 2.85 -16.90
CA LYS A 12 -6.41 3.25 -17.96
C LYS A 12 -5.67 2.07 -18.63
N ASN A 13 -6.04 0.83 -18.30
CA ASN A 13 -5.50 -0.41 -18.86
C ASN A 13 -4.07 -0.75 -18.40
N TYR A 14 -3.65 -0.23 -17.25
CA TYR A 14 -2.50 -0.82 -16.56
C TYR A 14 -2.95 -2.10 -15.85
N GLU A 15 -2.07 -3.09 -15.84
CA GLU A 15 -2.14 -4.19 -14.87
C GLU A 15 -1.76 -3.64 -13.50
N VAL A 16 -2.55 -3.96 -12.47
CA VAL A 16 -2.42 -3.33 -11.15
C VAL A 16 -2.51 -4.38 -10.06
N CYS A 17 -1.54 -4.38 -9.16
CA CYS A 17 -1.65 -4.99 -7.83
C CYS A 17 -1.76 -3.92 -6.74
N ILE A 18 -2.36 -4.28 -5.61
CA ILE A 18 -2.34 -3.51 -4.36
C ILE A 18 -1.56 -4.31 -3.32
N VAL A 19 -0.59 -3.64 -2.69
CA VAL A 19 0.17 -4.16 -1.54
C VAL A 19 -0.22 -3.32 -0.31
N ASP A 20 -0.88 -3.94 0.68
CA ASP A 20 -1.41 -3.22 1.86
C ASP A 20 -1.63 -4.17 3.05
N ASN A 21 -1.04 -3.88 4.22
CA ASN A 21 -1.27 -4.63 5.47
C ASN A 21 -2.56 -4.21 6.20
N LEU A 22 -3.31 -3.26 5.65
CA LEU A 22 -4.56 -2.70 6.17
C LEU A 22 -4.43 -2.02 7.55
N VAL A 23 -3.19 -1.71 7.99
CA VAL A 23 -2.93 -1.15 9.33
C VAL A 23 -3.64 0.17 9.56
N ARG A 24 -3.92 0.93 8.50
CA ARG A 24 -4.70 2.17 8.59
C ARG A 24 -6.11 1.92 9.13
N ARG A 25 -6.75 0.77 8.87
CA ARG A 25 -8.05 0.42 9.47
C ARG A 25 -7.91 0.02 10.93
N LEU A 26 -6.82 -0.66 11.30
CA LEU A 26 -6.53 -0.95 12.71
C LEU A 26 -6.38 0.33 13.53
N PHE A 27 -5.74 1.37 12.99
CA PHE A 27 -5.63 2.67 13.67
C PHE A 27 -6.98 3.34 13.92
N ASP A 28 -7.96 3.20 13.00
CA ASP A 28 -9.31 3.72 13.23
C ASP A 28 -9.92 3.05 14.46
N HIS A 29 -9.86 1.73 14.55
CA HIS A 29 -10.37 0.99 15.70
C HIS A 29 -9.66 1.36 17.01
N GLN A 30 -8.33 1.50 16.99
CA GLN A 30 -7.55 1.84 18.18
C GLN A 30 -7.81 3.26 18.70
N LEU A 31 -8.15 4.20 17.81
CA LEU A 31 -8.37 5.60 18.14
C LEU A 31 -9.85 5.98 18.24
N GLY A 32 -10.76 5.02 18.05
CA GLY A 32 -12.21 5.29 18.03
C GLY A 32 -12.62 6.21 16.87
N LEU A 33 -11.92 6.14 15.75
CA LEU A 33 -12.22 6.91 14.55
C LEU A 33 -13.04 6.06 13.59
N GLU A 34 -13.85 6.73 12.77
CA GLU A 34 -14.58 6.08 11.69
C GLU A 34 -14.59 6.99 10.46
N SER A 35 -14.61 6.38 9.27
CA SER A 35 -14.82 7.14 8.05
C SER A 35 -16.25 7.67 8.01
N LEU A 36 -16.43 8.94 7.62
CA LEU A 36 -17.75 9.52 7.38
C LEU A 36 -18.60 8.67 6.43
N THR A 37 -17.95 8.11 5.41
CA THR A 37 -18.59 7.20 4.45
C THR A 37 -18.26 5.76 4.82
N PRO A 38 -19.25 4.87 4.99
CA PRO A 38 -18.98 3.45 5.16
C PRO A 38 -18.16 2.91 3.97
N ILE A 39 -17.02 2.29 4.27
CA ILE A 39 -16.12 1.72 3.26
C ILE A 39 -16.05 0.20 3.39
N ALA A 40 -16.42 -0.49 2.31
CA ALA A 40 -16.35 -1.94 2.22
C ALA A 40 -14.92 -2.48 2.43
N SER A 41 -14.80 -3.79 2.69
CA SER A 41 -13.50 -4.48 2.82
C SER A 41 -12.69 -4.38 1.52
N ILE A 42 -11.36 -4.55 1.58
CA ILE A 42 -10.54 -4.49 0.36
C ILE A 42 -10.93 -5.61 -0.63
N HIS A 43 -11.26 -6.80 -0.13
CA HIS A 43 -11.72 -7.94 -0.93
C HIS A 43 -13.03 -7.63 -1.67
N ASP A 44 -14.03 -7.07 -0.97
CA ASP A 44 -15.31 -6.71 -1.58
C ASP A 44 -15.15 -5.61 -2.62
N ARG A 45 -14.25 -4.65 -2.36
CA ARG A 45 -13.96 -3.56 -3.29
C ARG A 45 -13.35 -4.06 -4.59
N ILE A 46 -12.38 -4.97 -4.51
CA ILE A 46 -11.75 -5.59 -5.68
C ILE A 46 -12.74 -6.48 -6.42
N SER A 47 -13.50 -7.32 -5.69
CA SER A 47 -14.56 -8.15 -6.25
C SER A 47 -15.60 -7.33 -7.02
N ARG A 48 -16.03 -6.19 -6.45
CA ARG A 48 -16.95 -5.27 -7.10
C ARG A 48 -16.34 -4.65 -8.36
N TRP A 49 -15.07 -4.27 -8.35
CA TRP A 49 -14.40 -3.74 -9.55
C TRP A 49 -14.37 -4.75 -10.69
N LYS A 50 -14.01 -6.00 -10.37
CA LYS A 50 -14.02 -7.11 -11.34
C LYS A 50 -15.42 -7.39 -11.88
N ALA A 51 -16.44 -7.41 -11.02
CA ALA A 51 -17.82 -7.63 -11.44
C ALA A 51 -18.34 -6.54 -12.40
N LEU A 52 -17.88 -5.29 -12.24
CA LEU A 52 -18.33 -4.16 -13.07
C LEU A 52 -17.54 -4.01 -14.37
N THR A 53 -16.25 -4.36 -14.37
CA THR A 53 -15.34 -4.01 -15.47
C THR A 53 -14.68 -5.21 -16.13
N GLY A 54 -14.77 -6.40 -15.54
CA GLY A 54 -14.02 -7.59 -15.93
C GLY A 54 -12.53 -7.57 -15.51
N LYS A 55 -12.00 -6.43 -15.07
CA LYS A 55 -10.58 -6.27 -14.71
C LYS A 55 -10.29 -6.79 -13.31
N SER A 56 -9.23 -7.58 -13.18
CA SER A 56 -8.74 -8.01 -11.87
C SER A 56 -7.70 -7.01 -11.37
N ILE A 57 -7.72 -6.71 -10.07
CA ILE A 57 -6.64 -6.02 -9.37
C ILE A 57 -6.11 -7.04 -8.37
N GLU A 58 -4.84 -7.38 -8.48
CA GLU A 58 -4.21 -8.34 -7.57
C GLU A 58 -4.05 -7.73 -6.18
N LEU A 59 -4.08 -8.57 -5.14
CA LEU A 59 -4.01 -8.13 -3.76
C LEU A 59 -2.97 -8.95 -3.00
N TYR A 60 -1.98 -8.26 -2.47
CA TYR A 60 -0.97 -8.81 -1.58
C TYR A 60 -1.13 -8.14 -0.21
N VAL A 61 -1.55 -8.91 0.79
CA VAL A 61 -1.78 -8.41 2.15
C VAL A 61 -0.57 -8.76 3.02
N GLY A 62 0.23 -7.75 3.36
CA GLY A 62 1.43 -7.91 4.17
C GLY A 62 2.16 -6.58 4.38
N ASP A 63 3.09 -6.57 5.34
CA ASP A 63 3.87 -5.39 5.71
C ASP A 63 5.11 -5.30 4.82
N ILE A 64 5.34 -4.16 4.18
CA ILE A 64 6.52 -3.94 3.35
C ILE A 64 7.82 -3.82 4.18
N CYS A 65 7.72 -3.65 5.50
CA CYS A 65 8.87 -3.76 6.40
C CYS A 65 9.34 -5.22 6.54
N ASP A 66 8.49 -6.20 6.22
CA ASP A 66 8.88 -7.59 6.02
C ASP A 66 9.38 -7.75 4.57
N PHE A 67 10.70 -7.86 4.44
CA PHE A 67 11.34 -7.93 3.13
C PHE A 67 11.06 -9.26 2.41
N GLU A 68 10.83 -10.37 3.13
CA GLU A 68 10.51 -11.65 2.51
C GLU A 68 9.17 -11.56 1.79
N PHE A 69 8.15 -11.00 2.47
CA PHE A 69 6.86 -10.71 1.87
C PHE A 69 6.98 -9.75 0.65
N LEU A 70 7.73 -8.65 0.80
CA LEU A 70 7.88 -7.68 -0.28
C LEU A 70 8.60 -8.29 -1.48
N ALA A 71 9.65 -9.07 -1.26
CA ALA A 71 10.42 -9.73 -2.31
C ALA A 71 9.58 -10.76 -3.08
N GLU A 72 8.82 -11.62 -2.39
CA GLU A 72 7.90 -12.55 -3.05
C GLU A 72 6.82 -11.81 -3.85
N THR A 73 6.29 -10.71 -3.31
CA THR A 73 5.31 -9.88 -4.03
C THR A 73 5.92 -9.26 -5.29
N PHE A 74 7.14 -8.71 -5.21
CA PHE A 74 7.83 -8.10 -6.34
C PHE A 74 8.13 -9.11 -7.44
N LYS A 75 8.62 -10.30 -7.08
CA LYS A 75 8.89 -11.39 -8.03
C LYS A 75 7.63 -11.99 -8.62
N SER A 76 6.53 -12.00 -7.88
CA SER A 76 5.26 -12.52 -8.36
C SER A 76 4.57 -11.59 -9.35
N PHE A 77 4.66 -10.28 -9.15
CA PHE A 77 3.93 -9.29 -9.97
C PHE A 77 4.79 -8.63 -11.05
N GLU A 78 6.12 -8.62 -10.90
CA GLU A 78 7.09 -8.04 -11.84
C GLU A 78 6.74 -6.60 -12.28
N PRO A 79 6.63 -5.63 -11.34
CA PRO A 79 6.14 -4.29 -11.67
C PRO A 79 7.14 -3.48 -12.53
N ASP A 80 6.63 -2.82 -13.57
CA ASP A 80 7.37 -1.76 -14.29
C ASP A 80 7.45 -0.44 -13.50
N SER A 81 6.53 -0.24 -12.56
CA SER A 81 6.44 0.98 -11.75
C SER A 81 5.83 0.71 -10.39
N VAL A 82 6.39 1.33 -9.35
CA VAL A 82 5.86 1.31 -7.98
C VAL A 82 5.35 2.69 -7.60
N VAL A 83 4.09 2.78 -7.20
CA VAL A 83 3.54 4.00 -6.59
C VAL A 83 3.43 3.82 -5.08
N HIS A 84 4.36 4.42 -4.34
CA HIS A 84 4.49 4.17 -2.90
C HIS A 84 3.67 5.16 -2.06
N PHE A 85 2.46 4.75 -1.67
CA PHE A 85 1.59 5.45 -0.71
C PHE A 85 1.60 4.84 0.71
N GLY A 86 2.34 3.74 0.89
CA GLY A 86 2.20 2.80 2.02
C GLY A 86 2.92 3.24 3.30
N GLU A 87 2.58 4.40 3.82
CA GLU A 87 3.24 5.02 4.98
C GLU A 87 2.24 5.54 6.01
N GLN A 88 2.70 5.69 7.25
CA GLN A 88 2.01 6.44 8.28
C GLN A 88 2.10 7.94 7.91
N ARG A 89 0.99 8.50 7.40
CA ARG A 89 0.91 9.85 6.80
C ARG A 89 0.39 10.98 7.71
N SER A 90 -0.08 10.67 8.91
CA SER A 90 -0.77 11.62 9.79
C SER A 90 0.24 12.26 10.75
N ALA A 91 0.45 13.57 10.60
CA ALA A 91 1.27 14.36 11.52
C ALA A 91 0.71 14.36 12.95
N PRO A 92 -0.61 14.49 13.20
CA PRO A 92 -1.14 14.31 14.55
C PRO A 92 -0.85 12.93 15.14
N TYR A 93 -0.98 11.87 14.34
CA TYR A 93 -0.69 10.49 14.80
C TYR A 93 0.76 10.33 15.24
N SER A 94 1.71 10.89 14.49
CA SER A 94 3.14 10.79 14.80
C SER A 94 3.55 11.54 16.06
N MET A 95 2.68 12.39 16.60
CA MET A 95 2.95 13.22 17.79
C MET A 95 2.15 12.79 19.03
N ILE A 96 1.36 11.71 18.97
CA ILE A 96 0.55 11.24 20.10
C ILE A 96 1.43 10.84 21.29
N ASP A 97 2.45 10.01 21.05
CA ASP A 97 3.36 9.50 22.08
C ASP A 97 4.65 8.98 21.44
N ARG A 98 5.63 8.64 22.29
CA ARG A 98 6.94 8.12 21.86
C ARG A 98 6.82 6.88 20.96
N SER A 99 5.91 5.95 21.27
CA SER A 99 5.79 4.70 20.52
C SER A 99 5.29 4.94 19.10
N ARG A 100 4.35 5.88 18.92
CA ARG A 100 3.80 6.26 17.62
C ARG A 100 4.74 7.13 16.79
N ALA A 101 5.53 7.98 17.45
CA ALA A 101 6.61 8.71 16.81
C ALA A 101 7.67 7.75 16.24
N VAL A 102 8.14 6.81 17.06
CA VAL A 102 9.12 5.78 16.64
C VAL A 102 8.53 4.89 15.54
N TYR A 103 7.28 4.43 15.69
CA TYR A 103 6.59 3.63 14.68
C TYR A 103 6.53 4.38 13.34
N THR A 104 6.15 5.65 13.34
CA THR A 104 6.04 6.45 12.11
C THR A 104 7.38 6.51 11.37
N GLN A 105 8.47 6.81 12.09
CA GLN A 105 9.80 6.90 11.50
C GLN A 105 10.28 5.53 10.99
N HIS A 106 10.16 4.49 11.83
CA HIS A 106 10.60 3.15 11.47
C HIS A 106 9.83 2.59 10.27
N ASN A 107 8.50 2.60 10.32
CA ASN A 107 7.64 2.09 9.26
C ASN A 107 7.93 2.77 7.93
N ASN A 108 8.00 4.11 7.92
CA ASN A 108 8.13 4.86 6.68
C ASN A 108 9.53 4.72 6.07
N VAL A 109 10.58 4.86 6.91
CA VAL A 109 11.96 4.81 6.44
C VAL A 109 12.35 3.39 6.03
N ILE A 110 12.10 2.39 6.88
CA ILE A 110 12.48 1.00 6.59
C ILE A 110 11.65 0.44 5.44
N GLY A 111 10.33 0.70 5.41
CA GLY A 111 9.48 0.30 4.29
C GLY A 111 9.97 0.90 2.95
N THR A 112 10.35 2.18 2.94
CA THR A 112 10.90 2.82 1.73
C THR A 112 12.26 2.23 1.33
N ILE A 113 13.15 1.95 2.29
CA ILE A 113 14.44 1.30 2.02
C ILE A 113 14.20 -0.08 1.40
N ASN A 114 13.29 -0.88 1.95
CA ASN A 114 12.95 -2.18 1.42
C ASN A 114 12.43 -2.09 -0.02
N VAL A 115 11.58 -1.10 -0.35
CA VAL A 115 11.14 -0.87 -1.74
C VAL A 115 12.31 -0.55 -2.66
N LEU A 116 13.25 0.29 -2.24
CA LEU A 116 14.44 0.62 -3.03
C LEU A 116 15.31 -0.62 -3.30
N PHE A 117 15.50 -1.48 -2.30
CA PHE A 117 16.26 -2.72 -2.45
C PHE A 117 15.52 -3.75 -3.32
N ALA A 118 14.20 -3.86 -3.19
CA ALA A 118 13.40 -4.75 -4.03
C ALA A 118 13.48 -4.33 -5.51
N ILE A 119 13.39 -3.03 -5.81
CA ILE A 119 13.62 -2.50 -7.17
C ILE A 119 15.01 -2.86 -7.64
N LYS A 120 16.05 -2.52 -6.85
CA LYS A 120 17.44 -2.80 -7.23
C LYS A 120 17.71 -4.28 -7.51
N GLU A 121 17.09 -5.19 -6.77
CA GLU A 121 17.37 -6.63 -6.84
C GLU A 121 16.51 -7.36 -7.87
N PHE A 122 15.24 -6.98 -8.02
CA PHE A 122 14.25 -7.74 -8.80
C PHE A 122 13.75 -7.01 -10.06
N GLY A 123 14.07 -5.72 -10.24
CA GLY A 123 13.67 -4.96 -11.41
C GLY A 123 14.28 -3.57 -11.41
N GLU A 124 15.58 -3.46 -11.73
CA GLU A 124 16.34 -2.20 -11.58
C GLU A 124 15.82 -1.04 -12.46
N GLU A 125 15.13 -1.38 -13.56
CA GLU A 125 14.46 -0.43 -14.45
C GLU A 125 13.06 0.00 -13.95
N CYS A 126 12.55 -0.59 -12.86
CA CYS A 126 11.25 -0.26 -12.29
C CYS A 126 11.25 1.18 -11.76
N HIS A 127 10.33 2.00 -12.26
CA HIS A 127 10.23 3.40 -11.86
C HIS A 127 9.51 3.57 -10.50
N LEU A 128 10.19 4.24 -9.55
CA LEU A 128 9.61 4.58 -8.25
C LEU A 128 8.92 5.96 -8.28
N VAL A 129 7.60 5.98 -8.15
CA VAL A 129 6.80 7.18 -7.89
C VAL A 129 6.51 7.26 -6.38
N LYS A 130 7.35 8.00 -5.65
CA LYS A 130 7.24 8.19 -4.19
C LYS A 130 6.35 9.38 -3.84
N LEU A 131 5.52 9.22 -2.82
CA LEU A 131 4.85 10.34 -2.15
C LEU A 131 5.62 10.73 -0.89
N GLY A 132 5.84 12.04 -0.69
CA GLY A 132 6.40 12.61 0.54
C GLY A 132 5.33 12.98 1.55
#